data_AF-A0A832MVU4-F1
#
_entry.id   AF-A0A832MVU4-F1
#
_cell.length_a   1.000
_cell.length_b   1.000
_cell.length_c   1.000
_cell.angle_alpha   90.00
_cell.angle_beta   90.00
_cell.angle_gamma   90.00
#
_symmetry.space_group_name_H-M   'P 1'
#
loop_
_entity.id
_entity.type
_entity.pdbx_description
1 polymer ?
#
loop_
_entity_poly.entity_id
_entity_poly.type
_entity_poly.pdbx_seq_one_letter_code
_entity_poly.pdbx_strand_id
1 'polypeptide(L)'
;MTDWISSIDTQLLLFINSHHSRLLDEIMWFSSEKWGWLPLYAFLIGTVIWKLKWRSIPFIMILALTITLTDQVSSHLIKPLVHRPRPTHVPQLTGQIRVLNNYVGGLYGFVSSHAANTFGATFYFLFTLGERLKW
;
A
#
# COMPACT_ATOMS: atom_id res chain seq x y z
N MET A 1 7.97 24.65 10.36
CA MET A 1 8.70 23.38 10.15
C MET A 1 7.85 22.37 9.40
N THR A 2 6.58 22.19 9.78
CA THR A 2 5.59 21.36 9.06
C THR A 2 5.32 21.84 7.63
N ASP A 3 5.27 23.15 7.40
CA ASP A 3 4.97 23.72 6.07
C ASP A 3 6.08 23.44 5.05
N TRP A 4 7.33 23.38 5.51
CA TRP A 4 8.46 23.01 4.67
C TRP A 4 8.35 21.55 4.19
N ILE A 5 7.98 20.62 5.09
CA ILE A 5 7.74 19.22 4.74
C ILE A 5 6.55 19.11 3.77
N SER A 6 5.48 19.85 4.03
CA SER A 6 4.29 19.88 3.16
C SER A 6 4.62 20.40 1.75
N SER A 7 5.46 21.43 1.66
CA SER A 7 5.95 21.98 0.39
C SER A 7 6.78 20.95 -0.37
N ILE A 8 7.70 20.27 0.30
CA ILE A 8 8.52 19.21 -0.32
C ILE A 8 7.64 18.04 -0.80
N ASP A 9 6.71 17.57 0.03
CA ASP A 9 5.78 16.50 -0.35
C ASP A 9 4.97 16.87 -1.60
N THR A 10 4.49 18.12 -1.67
CA THR A 10 3.76 18.63 -2.83
C THR A 10 4.64 18.75 -4.07
N GLN A 11 5.86 19.27 -3.94
CA GLN A 11 6.80 19.38 -5.05
C GLN A 11 7.21 18.00 -5.59
N LEU A 12 7.48 17.04 -4.70
CA LEU A 12 7.78 15.66 -5.08
C LEU A 12 6.58 15.01 -5.79
N LEU A 13 5.36 15.22 -5.29
CA LEU A 13 4.16 14.74 -5.95
C LEU A 13 4.05 15.27 -7.38
N LEU A 14 4.15 16.59 -7.58
CA LEU A 14 4.04 17.21 -8.90
C LEU A 14 5.19 16.80 -9.82
N PHE A 15 6.41 16.66 -9.28
CA PHE A 15 7.57 16.17 -10.01
C PHE A 15 7.35 14.74 -10.51
N ILE A 16 6.93 13.82 -9.64
CA ILE A 16 6.67 12.42 -10.03
C ILE A 16 5.49 12.35 -11.00
N ASN A 17 4.41 13.09 -10.73
CA ASN A 17 3.19 13.07 -11.53
C ASN A 17 3.38 13.66 -12.94
N SER A 18 4.29 14.64 -13.09
CA SER A 18 4.65 15.20 -14.40
C SER A 18 5.50 14.23 -15.25
N HIS A 19 6.30 13.36 -14.64
CA HIS A 19 7.10 12.33 -15.32
C HIS A 19 6.27 11.06 -15.62
N HIS A 20 5.26 11.20 -16.46
CA HIS A 20 4.40 10.10 -16.86
C HIS A 20 4.70 9.62 -18.28
N SER A 21 4.40 8.34 -18.52
CA SER A 21 4.33 7.76 -19.86
C SER A 21 3.27 6.67 -19.83
N ARG A 22 2.71 6.31 -20.99
CA ARG A 22 1.68 5.26 -21.07
C ARG A 22 2.12 3.96 -20.39
N LEU A 23 3.37 3.55 -20.58
CA LEU A 23 3.92 2.35 -19.94
C LEU A 23 4.00 2.50 -18.42
N LEU A 24 4.52 3.63 -17.93
CA LEU A 24 4.61 3.88 -16.48
C LEU A 24 3.22 3.95 -15.83
N ASP A 25 2.24 4.53 -16.53
CA ASP A 25 0.86 4.60 -16.05
C ASP A 25 0.24 3.22 -15.90
N GLU A 26 0.42 2.35 -16.90
CA GLU A 26 -0.06 0.97 -16.87
C GLU A 26 0.61 0.17 -15.73
N ILE A 27 1.93 0.35 -15.54
CA ILE A 27 2.66 -0.28 -14.43
C ILE A 27 2.16 0.22 -13.07
N MET A 28 2.01 1.54 -12.89
CA MET A 28 1.54 2.13 -11.63
C MET A 28 0.09 1.73 -11.33
N TRP A 29 -0.75 1.64 -12.36
CA TRP A 29 -2.13 1.17 -12.22
C TRP A 29 -2.17 -0.30 -11.80
N PHE A 30 -1.46 -1.18 -12.51
CA PHE A 30 -1.34 -2.59 -12.17
C PHE A 30 -0.81 -2.80 -10.74
N SER A 31 0.22 -2.04 -10.36
CA SER A 31 0.82 -2.12 -9.02
C SER A 31 -0.18 -1.75 -7.93
N SER A 32 -1.08 -0.81 -8.22
CA SER A 32 -2.12 -0.34 -7.28
C SER A 32 -3.36 -1.26 -7.26
N GLU A 33 -3.57 -2.07 -8.30
CA GLU A 33 -4.73 -2.93 -8.44
C GLU A 33 -4.56 -4.24 -7.65
N LYS A 34 -5.53 -4.58 -6.80
CA LYS A 34 -5.47 -5.80 -5.97
C LYS A 34 -5.55 -7.11 -6.76
N TRP A 35 -6.25 -7.15 -7.90
CA TRP A 35 -6.52 -8.39 -8.62
C TRP A 35 -5.34 -8.85 -9.46
N GLY A 36 -4.54 -7.92 -9.98
CA GLY A 36 -3.30 -8.22 -10.70
C GLY A 36 -2.30 -9.04 -9.87
N TRP A 37 -2.34 -8.89 -8.54
CA TRP A 37 -1.47 -9.62 -7.60
C TRP A 37 -2.02 -10.99 -7.16
N LEU A 38 -3.21 -11.39 -7.61
CA LEU A 38 -3.80 -12.68 -7.22
C LEU A 38 -2.87 -13.88 -7.50
N PRO A 39 -2.17 -13.98 -8.65
CA PRO A 39 -1.22 -15.06 -8.89
C PRO A 39 -0.07 -15.07 -7.88
N LEU A 40 0.45 -13.89 -7.48
CA LEU A 40 1.48 -13.79 -6.46
C LEU A 40 0.95 -14.25 -5.10
N TYR A 41 -0.25 -13.80 -4.70
CA TYR A 41 -0.84 -14.21 -3.42
C TYR A 41 -1.10 -15.72 -3.37
N ALA A 42 -1.57 -16.30 -4.47
CA ALA A 42 -1.74 -17.75 -4.59
C ALA A 42 -0.40 -18.49 -4.48
N PHE A 43 0.65 -18.00 -5.12
CA PHE A 43 2.00 -18.56 -5.01
C PHE A 43 2.54 -18.47 -3.57
N LEU A 44 2.42 -17.33 -2.90
CA LEU A 44 2.87 -17.14 -1.52
C LEU A 44 2.10 -18.05 -0.54
N ILE A 45 0.77 -18.15 -0.67
CA ILE A 45 -0.03 -19.05 0.17
C ILE A 45 0.32 -20.52 -0.13
N GLY A 46 0.51 -20.87 -1.40
CA GLY A 46 0.92 -22.22 -1.82
C GLY A 46 2.28 -22.62 -1.22
N THR A 47 3.27 -21.74 -1.26
CA THR A 47 4.59 -21.99 -0.66
C THR A 47 4.51 -22.15 0.86
N VAL A 48 3.70 -21.33 1.54
CA VAL A 48 3.42 -21.43 2.98
C VAL A 48 2.82 -22.81 3.31
N ILE A 49 1.77 -23.22 2.59
CA ILE A 49 1.10 -24.52 2.81
C ILE A 49 2.07 -25.68 2.56
N TRP A 50 2.84 -25.62 1.47
CA TRP A 50 3.78 -26.68 1.12
C TRP A 50 4.90 -26.84 2.17
N LYS A 51 5.48 -25.73 2.64
CA LYS A 51 6.59 -25.75 3.61
C LYS A 51 6.14 -26.00 5.05
N LEU A 52 5.03 -25.40 5.47
CA LEU A 52 4.58 -25.44 6.87
C LEU A 52 3.52 -26.52 7.14
N LYS A 53 2.88 -27.08 6.11
CA LYS A 53 1.81 -28.09 6.24
C LYS A 53 0.73 -27.62 7.22
N TRP A 54 0.44 -28.35 8.29
CA TRP A 54 -0.51 -27.95 9.33
C TRP A 54 -0.14 -26.64 10.06
N ARG A 55 1.15 -26.28 10.10
CA ARG A 55 1.60 -25.00 10.67
C ARG A 55 1.30 -23.80 9.77
N SER A 56 0.79 -24.02 8.54
CA SER A 56 0.31 -22.95 7.67
C SER A 56 -0.94 -22.27 8.22
N ILE A 57 -1.78 -22.99 8.98
CA ILE A 57 -3.02 -22.45 9.55
C ILE A 57 -2.72 -21.29 10.53
N PRO A 58 -1.94 -21.47 11.61
CA PRO A 58 -1.60 -20.36 12.50
C PRO A 58 -0.81 -19.25 11.80
N PHE A 59 0.01 -19.59 10.80
CA PHE A 59 0.73 -18.59 9.99
C PHE A 59 -0.24 -17.66 9.24
N ILE A 60 -1.18 -18.25 8.50
CA ILE A 60 -2.15 -17.48 7.71
C ILE A 60 -3.08 -16.68 8.62
N MET A 61 -3.46 -17.22 9.78
CA MET A 61 -4.25 -16.49 10.77
C MET A 61 -3.51 -15.25 11.29
N ILE A 62 -2.23 -15.37 11.64
CA ILE A 62 -1.44 -14.23 12.11
C ILE A 62 -1.22 -13.23 10.96
N LEU A 63 -0.95 -13.68 9.74
CA LEU A 63 -0.84 -12.80 8.57
C LEU A 63 -2.13 -11.99 8.35
N ALA A 64 -3.29 -12.65 8.37
CA ALA A 64 -4.58 -12.00 8.24
C ALA A 64 -4.83 -11.01 9.38
N LEU A 65 -4.44 -11.37 10.61
CA LEU A 65 -4.52 -10.48 11.76
C LEU A 65 -3.60 -9.25 11.59
N THR A 66 -2.36 -9.43 11.13
CA THR A 66 -1.43 -8.33 10.85
C THR A 66 -1.99 -7.36 9.81
N ILE A 67 -2.53 -7.88 8.70
CA ILE A 67 -3.16 -7.04 7.67
C ILE A 67 -4.38 -6.31 8.23
N THR A 68 -5.21 -7.00 9.02
CA THR A 68 -6.38 -6.39 9.64
C THR A 68 -5.98 -5.28 10.61
N LEU A 69 -5.01 -5.53 11.49
CA LEU A 69 -4.53 -4.55 12.46
C LEU A 69 -3.91 -3.34 11.76
N THR A 70 -3.06 -3.55 10.76
CA THR A 70 -2.44 -2.45 10.00
C THR A 70 -3.48 -1.60 9.27
N ASP A 71 -4.51 -2.21 8.68
CA ASP A 71 -5.60 -1.48 8.02
C ASP A 71 -6.46 -0.71 9.04
N GLN A 72 -6.85 -1.35 10.13
CA GLN A 72 -7.69 -0.74 11.17
C GLN A 72 -6.99 0.42 11.85
N VAL A 73 -5.72 0.25 12.22
CA VAL A 73 -4.91 1.34 12.80
C VAL A 73 -4.75 2.49 11.79
N SER A 74 -4.47 2.18 10.52
CA SER A 74 -4.32 3.22 9.50
C SER A 74 -5.63 3.97 9.23
N SER A 75 -6.73 3.24 9.08
CA SER A 75 -8.01 3.78 8.61
C SER A 75 -8.88 4.39 9.71
N HIS A 76 -8.89 3.80 10.90
CA HIS A 76 -9.79 4.20 11.98
C HIS A 76 -9.10 4.93 13.13
N LEU A 77 -7.78 4.76 13.29
CA LEU A 77 -7.02 5.50 14.31
C LEU A 77 -6.25 6.67 13.70
N ILE A 78 -5.34 6.42 12.77
CA ILE A 78 -4.41 7.46 12.28
C ILE A 78 -5.12 8.49 11.40
N LYS A 79 -5.88 8.04 10.38
CA LYS A 79 -6.56 8.97 9.45
C LYS A 79 -7.49 9.96 10.16
N PRO A 80 -8.36 9.54 11.10
CA PRO A 80 -9.22 10.47 11.84
C PRO A 80 -8.49 11.27 12.93
N LEU A 81 -7.21 11.01 13.22
CA LEU A 81 -6.43 11.87 14.11
C LEU A 81 -5.71 12.95 13.30
N VAL A 82 -5.11 12.57 12.17
CA VAL A 82 -4.24 13.46 11.38
C VAL A 82 -5.04 14.33 10.40
N HIS A 83 -6.21 13.86 9.91
CA HIS A 83 -7.09 14.62 9.02
C HIS A 83 -6.42 15.20 7.76
N ARG A 84 -5.35 14.56 7.26
CA ARG A 84 -4.64 15.02 6.06
C ARG A 84 -5.42 14.64 4.79
N PRO A 85 -5.94 15.59 4.01
CA PRO A 85 -6.64 15.28 2.76
C PRO A 85 -5.68 14.65 1.74
N ARG A 86 -6.20 13.77 0.88
CA ARG A 86 -5.46 13.28 -0.29
C ARG A 86 -5.23 14.42 -1.28
N PRO A 87 -4.18 14.35 -2.13
CA PRO A 87 -3.95 15.36 -3.16
C PRO A 87 -5.14 15.59 -4.09
N THR A 88 -5.93 14.55 -4.36
CA THR A 88 -7.18 14.61 -5.15
C THR A 88 -8.29 15.45 -4.53
N HIS A 89 -8.21 15.73 -3.22
CA HIS A 89 -9.19 16.51 -2.46
C HIS A 89 -8.65 17.89 -2.03
N VAL A 90 -7.49 18.31 -2.56
CA VAL A 90 -6.89 19.62 -2.27
C VAL A 90 -7.18 20.56 -3.45
N PRO A 91 -8.05 21.58 -3.27
CA PRO A 91 -8.47 22.46 -4.37
C PRO A 91 -7.32 23.12 -5.12
N GLN A 92 -6.23 23.44 -4.43
CA GLN A 92 -5.04 24.08 -5.01
C GLN A 92 -4.30 23.15 -5.98
N LEU A 93 -4.43 21.82 -5.85
CA LEU A 93 -3.80 20.83 -6.71
C LEU A 93 -4.72 20.37 -7.85
N THR A 94 -6.00 20.72 -7.80
CA THR A 94 -6.96 20.43 -8.86
C THR A 94 -6.48 21.03 -10.18
N GLY A 95 -6.40 20.21 -11.22
CA GLY A 95 -5.92 20.61 -12.55
C GLY A 95 -4.39 20.61 -12.70
N GLN A 96 -3.63 20.50 -11.61
CA GLN A 96 -2.17 20.31 -11.66
C GLN A 96 -1.78 18.83 -11.63
N ILE A 97 -2.58 17.99 -10.97
CA ILE A 97 -2.35 16.56 -10.89
C ILE A 97 -3.14 15.80 -11.96
N ARG A 98 -2.47 14.86 -12.62
CA ARG A 98 -3.07 13.87 -13.49
C ARG A 98 -3.56 12.69 -12.67
N VAL A 99 -4.85 12.39 -12.78
CA VAL A 99 -5.51 11.29 -12.07
C VAL A 99 -5.78 10.15 -13.07
N LEU A 100 -5.21 8.98 -12.82
CA LEU A 100 -5.41 7.79 -13.64
C LEU A 100 -6.81 7.20 -13.39
N ASN A 101 -7.52 6.87 -14.47
CA ASN A 101 -8.86 6.25 -14.46
C ASN A 101 -9.88 6.96 -13.54
N ASN A 102 -9.75 8.28 -13.37
CA ASN A 102 -10.59 9.08 -12.47
C ASN A 102 -10.66 8.53 -11.03
N TYR A 103 -9.59 7.87 -10.55
CA TYR A 103 -9.54 7.33 -9.20
C TYR A 103 -9.37 8.44 -8.15
N VAL A 104 -10.41 8.71 -7.37
CA VAL A 104 -10.40 9.79 -6.37
C VAL A 104 -10.12 9.28 -4.94
N GLY A 105 -10.32 7.99 -4.65
CA GLY A 105 -10.02 7.40 -3.34
C GLY A 105 -10.83 8.01 -2.18
N GLY A 106 -10.47 7.67 -0.94
CA GLY A 106 -11.09 8.25 0.27
C GLY A 106 -10.56 9.64 0.62
N LEU A 107 -11.23 10.34 1.54
CA LEU A 107 -10.91 11.73 1.90
C LEU A 107 -9.49 11.90 2.46
N TYR A 108 -9.11 11.07 3.44
CA TYR A 108 -7.82 11.16 4.11
C TYR A 108 -6.78 10.19 3.53
N GLY A 109 -5.54 10.69 3.39
CA GLY A 109 -4.43 9.98 2.76
C GLY A 109 -3.37 9.44 3.71
N PHE A 110 -3.26 9.99 4.92
CA PHE A 110 -2.19 9.67 5.84
C PHE A 110 -2.65 8.76 7.00
N VAL A 111 -2.03 7.61 7.25
CA VAL A 111 -1.03 6.90 6.42
C VAL A 111 -1.71 6.09 5.32
N SER A 112 -0.95 5.70 4.29
CA SER A 112 -1.46 4.83 3.23
C SER A 112 -1.71 3.42 3.78
N SER A 113 -2.98 3.00 3.85
CA SER A 113 -3.34 1.64 4.27
C SER A 113 -2.75 0.59 3.34
N HIS A 114 -2.72 0.83 2.03
CA HIS A 114 -2.15 -0.14 1.09
C HIS A 114 -0.66 -0.36 1.36
N ALA A 115 0.10 0.72 1.60
CA ALA A 115 1.50 0.61 1.97
C ALA A 115 1.65 -0.10 3.32
N ALA A 116 0.89 0.29 4.34
CA ALA A 116 0.94 -0.33 5.67
C ALA A 116 0.67 -1.85 5.63
N ASN A 117 -0.36 -2.28 4.89
CA ASN A 117 -0.73 -3.68 4.76
C ASN A 117 0.35 -4.49 4.01
N THR A 118 0.84 -3.96 2.89
CA THR A 118 1.87 -4.63 2.07
C THR A 118 3.20 -4.76 2.82
N PHE A 119 3.63 -3.71 3.53
CA PHE A 119 4.83 -3.79 4.37
C PHE A 119 4.62 -4.72 5.57
N GLY A 120 3.48 -4.65 6.26
CA GLY A 120 3.16 -5.54 7.37
C GLY A 120 3.20 -7.02 6.96
N ALA A 121 2.59 -7.35 5.81
CA ALA A 121 2.67 -8.69 5.23
C ALA A 121 4.11 -9.06 4.87
N THR A 122 4.84 -8.20 4.16
CA THR A 122 6.22 -8.46 3.72
C THR A 122 7.15 -8.74 4.90
N PHE A 123 7.11 -7.90 5.94
CA PHE A 123 7.92 -8.10 7.15
C PHE A 123 7.54 -9.39 7.88
N TYR A 124 6.24 -9.69 7.98
CA TYR A 124 5.80 -10.95 8.57
C TYR A 124 6.39 -12.14 7.80
N PHE A 125 6.27 -12.17 6.47
CA PHE A 125 6.85 -13.21 5.62
C PHE A 125 8.38 -13.30 5.78
N LEU A 126 9.11 -12.18 5.70
CA LEU A 126 10.56 -12.17 5.79
C LEU A 126 11.08 -12.70 7.13
N PHE A 127 10.50 -12.26 8.25
CA PHE A 127 11.00 -12.68 9.57
C PHE A 127 10.57 -14.10 9.98
N THR A 128 9.51 -14.65 9.38
CA THR A 128 9.03 -15.99 9.72
C THR A 128 9.52 -17.07 8.76
N LEU A 129 9.63 -16.75 7.48
CA LEU A 129 10.01 -17.68 6.42
C LEU A 129 11.34 -17.35 5.74
N GLY A 130 11.89 -16.14 5.87
CA GLY A 130 13.14 -15.75 5.22
C GLY A 130 14.31 -16.70 5.53
N GLU A 131 14.48 -17.09 6.79
CA GLU A 131 15.51 -18.06 7.19
C GLU A 131 15.20 -19.50 6.74
N ARG A 132 13.91 -19.82 6.51
CA ARG A 132 13.45 -21.16 6.10
C ARG A 132 13.39 -21.32 4.57
N LEU A 133 13.45 -20.22 3.84
CA LEU A 133 13.45 -20.11 2.38
C LEU A 133 14.84 -19.67 1.91
N LYS A 134 15.89 -20.40 2.32
CA LYS A 134 17.16 -20.36 1.59
C LYS A 134 16.92 -21.10 0.28
N TRP A 135 16.83 -20.33 -0.81
CA TRP A 135 16.77 -20.83 -2.17
C TRP A 135 18.06 -21.57 -2.52
#